data_AF-A0A8T6BWX8-F1
#
_entry.id   AF-A0A8T6BWX8-F1
#
_cell.length_a   1.000
_cell.length_b   1.000
_cell.length_c   1.000
_cell.angle_alpha   90.00
_cell.angle_beta   90.00
_cell.angle_gamma   90.00
#
_symmetry.space_group_name_H-M   'P 1'
#
loop_
_entity.id
_entity.type
_entity.pdbx_description
1 polymer ?
#
loop_
_entity_poly.entity_id
_entity_poly.type
_entity_poly.pdbx_seq_one_letter_code
_entity_poly.pdbx_strand_id
1 'polypeptide(L)'
;LLIYALGTLWYGLFNWFWFWIWREQPLRESLSLLYRELADYCEAKYSLLTQHTDPEKALPPLLVRQQKAVDLITQCYQQMHMLSAQNNTDYKRMLRIFQEALDLQEHISVSLHQPEEVQKLVERSHAEEVIRWNAQTVAARLRVLADDILYHRLPTRFTMEKQIGALEKIARQHPDNPVGQFCYWHFSRIARVLRTQKPLYARDLLADKQRRMPLLPALKSYLSLKSPALRNAGRLSVMLSVASLMGTALHLPKSYWILMTVLLVT
;
A
#
# COMPACT_ATOMS: atom_id res chain seq x y z
N LEU A 1 -8.46 -44.02 8.77
CA LEU A 1 -7.56 -43.19 9.61
C LEU A 1 -6.32 -42.70 8.85
N LEU A 2 -5.50 -43.60 8.28
CA LEU A 2 -4.30 -43.22 7.51
C LEU A 2 -4.58 -42.27 6.34
N ILE A 3 -5.62 -42.51 5.53
CA ILE A 3 -5.97 -41.66 4.39
C ILE A 3 -6.38 -40.24 4.84
N TYR A 4 -7.13 -40.12 5.95
CA TYR A 4 -7.52 -38.83 6.49
C TYR A 4 -6.33 -38.06 7.08
N ALA A 5 -5.43 -38.74 7.78
CA ALA A 5 -4.21 -38.13 8.29
C ALA A 5 -3.31 -37.63 7.13
N LEU A 6 -3.16 -38.45 6.08
CA LEU A 6 -2.39 -38.09 4.89
C LEU A 6 -3.02 -36.89 4.14
N GLY A 7 -4.34 -36.87 4.01
CA GLY A 7 -5.08 -35.77 3.36
C GLY A 7 -4.95 -34.43 4.10
N THR A 8 -5.06 -34.43 5.43
CA THR A 8 -4.86 -33.22 6.25
C THR A 8 -3.42 -32.72 6.17
N LEU A 9 -2.45 -33.63 6.20
CA LEU A 9 -1.02 -33.28 6.10
C LEU A 9 -0.71 -32.70 4.71
N TRP A 10 -1.24 -33.30 3.64
CA TRP A 10 -1.12 -32.79 2.28
C TRP A 10 -1.74 -31.40 2.12
N TYR A 11 -2.97 -31.19 2.62
CA TYR A 11 -3.64 -29.89 2.56
C TYR A 11 -2.87 -28.82 3.34
N GLY A 12 -2.36 -29.16 4.53
CA GLY A 12 -1.53 -28.27 5.32
C GLY A 12 -0.23 -27.87 4.60
N LEU A 13 0.47 -28.84 4.01
CA LEU A 13 1.69 -28.58 3.23
C LEU A 13 1.41 -27.75 1.98
N PHE A 14 0.35 -28.07 1.24
CA PHE A 14 -0.04 -27.33 0.05
C PHE A 14 -0.41 -25.88 0.38
N ASN A 15 -1.23 -25.66 1.41
CA ASN A 15 -1.65 -24.33 1.83
C ASN A 15 -0.47 -23.52 2.39
N TRP A 16 0.45 -24.17 3.12
CA TRP A 16 1.69 -23.55 3.57
C TRP A 16 2.58 -23.12 2.39
N PHE A 17 2.77 -24.00 1.40
CA PHE A 17 3.53 -23.71 0.20
C PHE A 17 2.90 -22.59 -0.63
N TRP A 18 1.58 -22.63 -0.80
CA TRP A 18 0.81 -21.59 -1.50
C TRP A 18 0.92 -20.23 -0.80
N PHE A 19 0.71 -20.21 0.52
CA PHE A 19 0.88 -19.00 1.32
C PHE A 19 2.31 -18.47 1.27
N TRP A 20 3.31 -19.35 1.27
CA TRP A 20 4.71 -18.96 1.18
C TRP A 20 5.03 -18.26 -0.14
N ILE A 21 4.52 -18.76 -1.27
CA ILE A 21 4.68 -18.13 -2.59
C ILE A 21 3.92 -16.79 -2.68
N TRP A 22 2.72 -16.70 -2.09
CA TRP A 22 1.81 -15.57 -2.31
C TRP A 22 1.88 -14.49 -1.21
N ARG A 23 2.68 -14.72 -0.16
CA ARG A 23 2.70 -13.91 1.06
C ARG A 23 2.88 -12.40 0.83
N GLU A 24 3.66 -12.04 -0.18
CA GLU A 24 4.05 -10.64 -0.45
C GLU A 24 3.15 -9.95 -1.47
N GLN A 25 2.33 -10.70 -2.20
CA GLN A 25 1.42 -10.17 -3.21
C GLN A 25 0.41 -9.15 -2.67
N PRO A 26 -0.27 -9.37 -1.52
CA PRO A 26 -1.25 -8.41 -1.01
C PRO A 26 -0.61 -7.05 -0.68
N LEU A 27 0.62 -7.04 -0.15
CA LEU A 27 1.31 -5.78 0.15
C LEU A 27 1.78 -5.05 -1.12
N ARG A 28 2.20 -5.78 -2.17
CA ARG A 28 2.52 -5.16 -3.47
C ARG A 28 1.29 -4.51 -4.11
N GLU A 29 0.14 -5.17 -4.02
CA GLU A 29 -1.11 -4.66 -4.56
C GLU A 29 -1.53 -3.38 -3.84
N SER A 30 -1.53 -3.38 -2.50
CA SER A 30 -1.82 -2.17 -1.71
C SER A 30 -0.81 -1.04 -1.95
N LEU A 31 0.48 -1.34 -2.11
CA LEU A 31 1.50 -0.34 -2.48
C LEU A 31 1.27 0.23 -3.88
N SER A 32 0.97 -0.62 -4.87
CA SER A 32 0.63 -0.17 -6.23
C SER A 32 -0.58 0.77 -6.21
N LEU A 33 -1.64 0.40 -5.48
CA LEU A 33 -2.81 1.25 -5.30
C LEU A 33 -2.47 2.58 -4.64
N LEU A 34 -1.59 2.58 -3.62
CA LEU A 34 -1.12 3.81 -2.97
C LEU A 34 -0.41 4.73 -3.96
N TYR A 35 0.52 4.20 -4.77
CA TYR A 35 1.22 5.00 -5.78
C TYR A 35 0.28 5.56 -6.86
N ARG A 36 -0.73 4.79 -7.30
CA ARG A 36 -1.76 5.28 -8.23
C ARG A 36 -2.61 6.38 -7.61
N GLU A 37 -3.03 6.22 -6.36
CA GLU A 37 -3.82 7.24 -5.66
C GLU A 37 -3.01 8.52 -5.46
N LEU A 38 -1.72 8.41 -5.13
CA LEU A 38 -0.83 9.58 -5.05
C LEU A 38 -0.67 10.29 -6.40
N ALA A 39 -0.62 9.53 -7.51
CA ALA A 39 -0.59 10.08 -8.86
C ALA A 39 -1.86 10.87 -9.17
N ASP A 40 -3.01 10.24 -8.93
CA ASP A 40 -4.33 10.80 -9.19
C ASP A 40 -4.62 12.00 -8.29
N TYR A 41 -4.18 11.98 -7.03
CA TYR A 41 -4.27 13.11 -6.12
C TYR A 41 -3.36 14.27 -6.56
N CYS A 42 -2.10 13.99 -6.93
CA CYS A 42 -1.16 15.01 -7.41
C CYS A 42 -1.70 15.73 -8.66
N GLU A 43 -2.17 14.96 -9.65
CA GLU A 43 -2.72 15.52 -10.88
C GLU A 43 -4.00 16.32 -10.63
N ALA A 44 -4.93 15.80 -9.82
CA ALA A 44 -6.16 16.52 -9.47
C ALA A 44 -5.88 17.83 -8.73
N LYS A 45 -4.97 17.81 -7.75
CA LYS A 45 -4.60 18.98 -6.95
C LYS A 45 -4.10 20.12 -7.83
N TYR A 46 -3.14 19.84 -8.71
CA TYR A 46 -2.55 20.87 -9.57
C TYR A 46 -3.43 21.21 -10.78
N SER A 47 -4.36 20.33 -11.20
CA SER A 47 -5.39 20.68 -12.18
C SER A 47 -6.44 21.65 -11.59
N LEU A 48 -6.79 21.50 -10.31
CA LEU A 48 -7.77 22.37 -9.66
C LEU A 48 -7.20 23.74 -9.30
N LEU A 49 -5.92 23.81 -8.93
CA LEU A 49 -5.20 25.07 -8.72
C LEU A 49 -5.12 25.95 -9.98
N THR A 50 -5.33 25.37 -11.15
CA THR A 50 -5.12 26.03 -12.45
C THR A 50 -6.43 26.42 -13.14
N GLN A 51 -7.53 25.71 -12.86
CA GLN A 51 -8.82 25.89 -13.55
C GLN A 51 -9.77 26.96 -12.97
N HIS A 52 -9.31 27.86 -12.09
CA HIS A 52 -10.19 28.89 -11.46
C HIS A 52 -11.51 28.32 -10.92
N THR A 53 -11.51 27.07 -10.47
CA THR A 53 -12.72 26.36 -10.04
C THR A 53 -13.06 26.76 -8.61
N ASP A 54 -14.36 26.99 -8.33
CA ASP A 54 -14.83 27.34 -6.98
C ASP A 54 -14.27 26.36 -5.94
N PRO A 55 -13.54 26.84 -4.92
CA PRO A 55 -12.87 25.99 -3.95
C PRO A 55 -13.85 25.10 -3.18
N GLU A 56 -15.08 25.56 -2.97
CA GLU A 56 -16.13 24.80 -2.27
C GLU A 56 -16.57 23.53 -3.02
N LYS A 57 -16.49 23.53 -4.36
CA LYS A 57 -16.83 22.35 -5.19
C LYS A 57 -15.60 21.48 -5.46
N ALA A 58 -14.42 22.08 -5.52
CA ALA A 58 -13.15 21.42 -5.84
C ALA A 58 -12.51 20.69 -4.64
N LEU A 59 -12.73 21.17 -3.42
CA LEU A 59 -12.07 20.66 -2.22
C LEU A 59 -12.61 19.27 -1.76
N PRO A 60 -13.93 18.99 -1.77
CA PRO A 60 -14.44 17.68 -1.36
C PRO A 60 -13.82 16.49 -2.10
N PRO A 61 -13.72 16.46 -3.45
CA PRO A 61 -13.11 15.33 -4.15
C PRO A 61 -11.62 15.17 -3.85
N LEU A 62 -10.88 16.26 -3.59
CA LEU A 62 -9.47 16.19 -3.19
C LEU A 62 -9.30 15.56 -1.80
N LEU A 63 -10.14 15.94 -0.84
CA LEU A 63 -10.12 15.36 0.50
C LEU A 63 -10.45 13.87 0.49
N VAL A 64 -11.40 13.44 -0.34
CA VAL A 64 -11.71 12.00 -0.52
C VAL A 64 -10.49 11.22 -1.02
N ARG A 65 -9.76 11.74 -2.02
CA ARG A 65 -8.54 11.10 -2.53
C ARG A 65 -7.42 11.09 -1.48
N GLN A 66 -7.26 12.19 -0.74
CA GLN A 66 -6.29 12.27 0.35
C GLN A 66 -6.60 11.24 1.45
N GLN A 67 -7.86 11.13 1.87
CA GLN A 67 -8.29 10.14 2.85
C GLN A 67 -8.02 8.72 2.35
N LYS A 68 -8.35 8.43 1.09
CA LYS A 68 -8.08 7.13 0.48
C LYS A 68 -6.58 6.78 0.48
N ALA A 69 -5.70 7.75 0.23
CA ALA A 69 -4.26 7.54 0.33
C ALA A 69 -3.82 7.21 1.77
N VAL A 70 -4.40 7.87 2.78
CA VAL A 70 -4.14 7.59 4.21
C VAL A 70 -4.66 6.20 4.62
N ASP A 71 -5.82 5.79 4.11
CA ASP A 71 -6.38 4.46 4.36
C ASP A 71 -5.48 3.37 3.76
N LEU A 72 -4.98 3.58 2.54
CA LEU A 72 -4.02 2.68 1.87
C LEU A 72 -2.68 2.61 2.61
N ILE A 73 -2.20 3.74 3.17
CA ILE A 73 -1.02 3.77 4.04
C ILE A 73 -1.25 2.88 5.26
N THR A 74 -2.41 3.00 5.91
CA THR A 74 -2.77 2.21 7.07
C THR A 74 -2.84 0.72 6.72
N GLN A 75 -3.44 0.37 5.58
CA GLN A 75 -3.49 -1.01 5.09
C GLN A 75 -2.08 -1.58 4.83
N CYS A 76 -1.22 -0.84 4.13
CA CYS A 76 0.17 -1.23 3.87
C CYS A 76 0.94 -1.45 5.17
N TYR A 77 0.75 -0.56 6.15
CA TYR A 77 1.39 -0.66 7.47
C TYR A 77 0.97 -1.95 8.19
N GLN A 78 -0.33 -2.24 8.24
CA GLN A 78 -0.86 -3.48 8.84
C GLN A 78 -0.31 -4.73 8.15
N GLN A 79 -0.34 -4.77 6.81
CA GLN A 79 0.19 -5.89 6.03
C GLN A 79 1.70 -6.09 6.25
N MET A 80 2.46 -4.99 6.35
CA MET A 80 3.90 -5.03 6.61
C MET A 80 4.25 -5.57 8.00
N HIS A 81 3.36 -5.38 8.99
CA HIS A 81 3.44 -6.00 10.31
C HIS A 81 3.18 -7.51 10.29
N MET A 82 2.38 -8.00 9.34
CA MET A 82 2.07 -9.43 9.20
C MET A 82 3.20 -10.23 8.54
N LEU A 83 3.99 -9.61 7.65
CA LEU A 83 5.16 -10.25 7.03
C LEU A 83 6.23 -10.56 8.08
N SER A 84 6.98 -11.67 8.00
CA SER A 84 8.10 -11.90 8.92
C SER A 84 9.31 -11.03 8.54
N ALA A 85 9.91 -10.30 9.48
CA ALA A 85 11.08 -9.43 9.25
C ALA A 85 12.40 -10.21 9.13
N GLN A 86 12.32 -11.52 8.87
CA GLN A 86 13.47 -12.39 8.98
C GLN A 86 14.32 -12.26 7.72
N ASN A 87 15.37 -11.42 7.77
CA ASN A 87 16.47 -11.27 6.82
C ASN A 87 16.13 -11.31 5.32
N ASN A 88 14.90 -10.98 4.92
CA ASN A 88 14.50 -11.04 3.52
C ASN A 88 14.83 -9.73 2.80
N THR A 89 15.59 -9.82 1.71
CA THR A 89 15.95 -8.68 0.86
C THR A 89 14.71 -8.02 0.26
N ASP A 90 13.69 -8.82 -0.09
CA ASP A 90 12.43 -8.33 -0.66
C ASP A 90 11.64 -7.52 0.36
N TYR A 91 11.60 -7.95 1.62
CA TYR A 91 10.98 -7.19 2.70
C TYR A 91 11.64 -5.81 2.88
N LYS A 92 12.98 -5.75 2.87
CA LYS A 92 13.72 -4.48 2.94
C LYS A 92 13.44 -3.58 1.74
N ARG A 93 13.27 -4.16 0.55
CA ARG A 93 12.89 -3.44 -0.68
C ARG A 93 11.48 -2.86 -0.53
N MET A 94 10.50 -3.65 -0.10
CA MET A 94 9.12 -3.21 0.08
C MET A 94 8.98 -2.14 1.18
N LEU A 95 9.72 -2.29 2.28
CA LEU A 95 9.79 -1.25 3.33
C LEU A 95 10.33 0.07 2.76
N ARG A 96 11.36 0.01 1.92
CA ARG A 96 11.92 1.20 1.28
C ARG A 96 10.90 1.88 0.36
N ILE A 97 10.22 1.11 -0.49
CA ILE A 97 9.15 1.61 -1.37
C ILE A 97 8.02 2.25 -0.55
N PHE A 98 7.65 1.64 0.57
CA PHE A 98 6.65 2.22 1.46
C PHE A 98 7.11 3.54 2.10
N GLN A 99 8.36 3.60 2.58
CA GLN A 99 8.93 4.84 3.11
C GLN A 99 9.00 5.95 2.05
N GLU A 100 9.35 5.61 0.81
CA GLU A 100 9.29 6.54 -0.32
C GLU A 100 7.86 7.04 -0.55
N ALA A 101 6.86 6.16 -0.50
CA ALA A 101 5.46 6.55 -0.64
C ALA A 101 5.00 7.51 0.49
N LEU A 102 5.45 7.30 1.72
CA LEU A 102 5.17 8.20 2.84
C LEU A 102 5.79 9.59 2.61
N ASP A 103 7.06 9.63 2.19
CA ASP A 103 7.76 10.88 1.89
C ASP A 103 7.10 11.62 0.71
N LEU A 104 6.68 10.88 -0.31
CA LEU A 104 5.93 11.41 -1.45
C LEU A 104 4.56 11.93 -1.03
N GLN A 105 3.83 11.21 -0.18
CA GLN A 105 2.54 11.65 0.35
C GLN A 105 2.69 12.94 1.15
N GLU A 106 3.67 12.99 2.05
CA GLU A 106 3.96 14.17 2.86
C GLU A 106 4.24 15.38 1.97
N HIS A 107 5.15 15.24 1.01
CA HIS A 107 5.47 16.31 0.06
C HIS A 107 4.25 16.70 -0.80
N ILE A 108 3.61 15.76 -1.49
CA ILE A 108 2.47 16.05 -2.39
C ILE A 108 1.30 16.69 -1.63
N SER A 109 1.10 16.34 -0.35
CA SER A 109 0.01 16.90 0.47
C SER A 109 0.22 18.35 0.90
N VAL A 110 1.45 18.90 0.80
CA VAL A 110 1.73 20.29 1.24
C VAL A 110 0.86 21.30 0.48
N SER A 111 -0.04 21.98 1.18
CA SER A 111 -0.93 22.98 0.61
C SER A 111 -0.23 24.32 0.37
N LEU A 112 -0.55 24.95 -0.77
CA LEU A 112 -0.22 26.36 -1.00
C LEU A 112 -1.29 27.21 -0.32
N HIS A 113 -0.95 27.87 0.79
CA HIS A 113 -1.89 28.73 1.53
C HIS A 113 -1.99 30.17 0.99
N GLN A 114 -1.66 30.40 -0.29
CA GLN A 114 -1.57 31.73 -0.88
C GLN A 114 -2.22 31.79 -2.27
N PRO A 115 -3.57 31.74 -2.36
CA PRO A 115 -4.28 31.73 -3.63
C PRO A 115 -4.02 33.00 -4.46
N GLU A 116 -3.91 34.17 -3.83
CA GLU A 116 -3.63 35.43 -4.51
C GLU A 116 -2.24 35.44 -5.19
N GLU A 117 -1.21 34.91 -4.52
CA GLU A 117 0.13 34.85 -5.09
C GLU A 117 0.23 33.83 -6.22
N VAL A 118 -0.55 32.74 -6.14
CA VAL A 118 -0.71 31.80 -7.26
C VAL A 118 -1.32 32.52 -8.46
N GLN A 119 -2.40 33.26 -8.25
CA GLN A 119 -3.08 33.99 -9.32
C GLN A 119 -2.17 35.06 -9.94
N LYS A 120 -1.47 35.87 -9.13
CA LYS A 120 -0.50 36.86 -9.63
C LYS A 120 0.61 36.23 -10.47
N LEU A 121 1.08 35.03 -10.10
CA LEU A 121 2.11 34.33 -10.86
C LEU A 121 1.57 33.81 -12.20
N VAL A 122 0.35 33.27 -12.19
CA VAL A 122 -0.33 32.76 -13.39
C VAL A 122 -0.71 33.90 -14.36
N GLU A 123 -1.17 35.05 -13.87
CA GLU A 123 -1.49 36.19 -14.73
C GLU A 123 -0.24 36.79 -15.41
N ARG A 124 0.90 36.74 -14.73
CA ARG A 124 2.17 37.32 -15.21
C ARG A 124 3.03 36.35 -16.01
N SER A 125 2.69 35.05 -16.06
CA SER A 125 3.53 34.04 -16.68
C SER A 125 2.76 32.77 -17.08
N HIS A 126 3.36 31.92 -17.90
CA HIS A 126 2.82 30.58 -18.20
C HIS A 126 3.05 29.57 -17.05
N ALA A 127 3.11 30.03 -15.79
CA ALA A 127 3.38 29.18 -14.63
C ALA A 127 2.33 28.07 -14.45
N GLU A 128 1.08 28.36 -14.80
CA GLU A 128 -0.02 27.38 -14.77
C GLU A 128 0.34 26.10 -15.55
N GLU A 129 0.72 26.26 -16.82
CA GLU A 129 1.05 25.16 -17.72
C GLU A 129 2.29 24.42 -17.26
N VAL A 130 3.31 25.16 -16.78
CA VAL A 130 4.56 24.56 -16.30
C VAL A 130 4.34 23.76 -15.02
N ILE A 131 3.54 24.26 -14.07
CA ILE A 131 3.18 23.54 -12.85
C ILE A 131 2.38 22.29 -13.21
N ARG A 132 1.39 22.40 -14.09
CA ARG A 132 0.60 21.27 -14.58
C ARG A 132 1.45 20.22 -15.27
N TRP A 133 2.40 20.64 -16.12
CA TRP A 133 3.32 19.73 -16.81
C TRP A 133 4.23 18.97 -15.84
N ASN A 134 4.71 19.64 -14.78
CA ASN A 134 5.46 18.99 -13.71
C ASN A 134 4.61 17.97 -12.95
N ALA A 135 3.38 18.34 -12.56
CA ALA A 135 2.44 17.45 -11.88
C ALA A 135 2.10 16.20 -12.72
N GLN A 136 1.82 16.38 -14.01
CA GLN A 136 1.56 15.27 -14.94
C GLN A 136 2.78 14.36 -15.10
N THR A 137 3.99 14.93 -15.18
CA THR A 137 5.24 14.15 -15.26
C THR A 137 5.45 13.32 -13.99
N VAL A 138 5.18 13.90 -12.81
CA VAL A 138 5.22 13.19 -11.52
C VAL A 138 4.17 12.08 -11.48
N ALA A 139 2.92 12.39 -11.83
CA ALA A 139 1.82 11.42 -11.82
C ALA A 139 2.07 10.24 -12.79
N ALA A 140 2.54 10.52 -14.01
CA ALA A 140 2.94 9.49 -14.96
C ALA A 140 4.05 8.59 -14.39
N ARG A 141 5.06 9.17 -13.74
CA ARG A 141 6.12 8.39 -13.10
C ARG A 141 5.59 7.53 -11.94
N LEU A 142 4.71 8.07 -11.09
CA LEU A 142 4.09 7.32 -10.00
C LEU A 142 3.28 6.12 -10.52
N ARG A 143 2.55 6.27 -11.64
CA ARG A 143 1.82 5.18 -12.30
C ARG A 143 2.75 4.08 -12.82
N VAL A 144 3.88 4.46 -13.44
CA VAL A 144 4.92 3.50 -13.86
C VAL A 144 5.48 2.74 -12.64
N LEU A 145 5.76 3.44 -11.54
CA LEU A 145 6.22 2.79 -10.32
C LEU A 145 5.17 1.85 -9.72
N ALA A 146 3.89 2.22 -9.74
CA ALA A 146 2.81 1.34 -9.29
C ALA A 146 2.80 0.01 -10.07
N ASP A 147 2.91 0.09 -11.40
CA ASP A 147 2.96 -1.09 -12.26
C ASP A 147 4.24 -1.91 -12.03
N ASP A 148 5.39 -1.25 -11.87
CA ASP A 148 6.67 -1.91 -11.57
C ASP A 148 6.62 -2.64 -10.21
N ILE A 149 5.94 -2.07 -9.21
CA ILE A 149 5.72 -2.68 -7.89
C ILE A 149 4.79 -3.90 -8.00
N LEU A 150 3.70 -3.78 -8.75
CA LEU A 150 2.69 -4.82 -8.89
C LEU A 150 3.22 -6.06 -9.64
N TYR A 151 4.01 -5.82 -10.70
CA TYR A 151 4.53 -6.86 -11.60
C TYR A 151 6.01 -7.19 -11.38
N HIS A 152 6.61 -6.75 -10.26
CA HIS A 152 7.99 -7.03 -9.86
C HIS A 152 9.06 -6.60 -10.86
N ARG A 153 8.80 -5.54 -11.62
CA ARG A 153 9.77 -5.06 -12.61
C ARG A 153 10.88 -4.28 -11.92
N LEU A 154 12.04 -4.24 -12.58
CA LEU A 154 13.13 -3.40 -12.13
C LEU A 154 12.83 -1.95 -12.52
N PRO A 155 12.98 -1.01 -11.59
CA PRO A 155 12.70 0.39 -11.87
C PRO A 155 13.59 0.93 -12.98
N THR A 156 12.97 1.64 -13.92
CA THR A 156 13.64 2.31 -15.02
C THR A 156 14.25 3.65 -14.59
N ARG A 157 15.26 4.15 -15.32
CA ARG A 157 15.83 5.49 -15.05
C ARG A 157 14.76 6.57 -15.28
N PHE A 158 14.75 7.58 -14.42
CA PHE A 158 13.83 8.71 -14.51
C PHE A 158 14.58 10.04 -14.41
N THR A 159 14.19 10.99 -15.24
CA THR A 159 14.63 12.38 -15.19
C THR A 159 13.47 13.30 -15.51
N MET A 160 13.44 14.45 -14.86
CA MET A 160 12.53 15.54 -15.16
C MET A 160 13.26 16.90 -15.11
N GLU A 161 14.54 16.91 -15.49
CA GLU A 161 15.39 18.10 -15.46
C GLU A 161 14.84 19.23 -16.34
N LYS A 162 14.20 18.90 -17.47
CA LYS A 162 13.57 19.91 -18.34
C LYS A 162 12.38 20.60 -17.64
N GLN A 163 11.55 19.81 -16.97
CA GLN A 163 10.37 20.26 -16.25
C GLN A 163 10.76 21.13 -15.05
N ILE A 164 11.76 20.67 -14.27
CA ILE A 164 12.31 21.42 -13.13
C ILE A 164 12.98 22.70 -13.62
N GLY A 165 13.76 22.65 -14.70
CA GLY A 165 14.42 23.83 -15.26
C GLY A 165 13.43 24.90 -15.75
N ALA A 166 12.24 24.50 -16.21
CA ALA A 166 11.17 25.45 -16.53
C ALA A 166 10.63 26.16 -15.28
N LEU A 167 10.42 25.42 -14.18
CA LEU A 167 10.03 26.01 -12.88
C LEU A 167 11.13 26.91 -12.31
N GLU A 168 12.39 26.52 -12.46
CA GLU A 168 13.53 27.32 -12.03
C GLU A 168 13.57 28.68 -12.75
N LYS A 169 13.33 28.69 -14.06
CA LYS A 169 13.26 29.93 -14.85
C LYS A 169 12.15 30.85 -14.35
N ILE A 170 10.96 30.30 -14.08
CA ILE A 170 9.84 31.08 -13.51
C ILE A 170 10.22 31.65 -12.14
N ALA A 171 10.78 30.82 -11.26
CA ALA A 171 11.20 31.25 -9.93
C ALA A 171 12.26 32.36 -9.97
N ARG A 172 13.19 32.31 -10.93
CA ARG A 172 14.21 33.36 -11.14
C ARG A 172 13.65 34.63 -11.77
N GLN A 173 12.65 34.53 -12.65
CA GLN A 173 12.00 35.67 -13.30
C GLN A 173 11.06 36.42 -12.35
N HIS A 174 10.52 35.73 -11.35
CA HIS A 174 9.61 36.29 -10.35
C HIS A 174 10.12 36.06 -8.92
N PRO A 175 11.28 36.65 -8.54
CA PRO A 175 11.90 36.40 -7.23
C PRO A 175 11.03 36.86 -6.06
N ASP A 176 10.20 37.89 -6.29
CA ASP A 176 9.30 38.47 -5.28
C ASP A 176 8.07 37.59 -5.01
N ASN A 177 7.79 36.60 -5.85
CA ASN A 177 6.64 35.71 -5.69
C ASN A 177 7.07 34.39 -5.00
N PRO A 178 6.58 34.10 -3.78
CA PRO A 178 6.99 32.91 -3.02
C PRO A 178 6.48 31.59 -3.64
N VAL A 179 5.41 31.61 -4.43
CA VAL A 179 4.83 30.41 -5.05
C VAL A 179 5.77 29.81 -6.09
N GLY A 180 6.40 30.64 -6.91
CA GLY A 180 7.36 30.17 -7.92
C GLY A 180 8.53 29.42 -7.28
N GLN A 181 9.12 30.00 -6.23
CA GLN A 181 10.19 29.38 -5.47
C GLN A 181 9.74 28.09 -4.77
N PHE A 182 8.55 28.11 -4.17
CA PHE A 182 7.96 26.94 -3.53
C PHE A 182 7.77 25.80 -4.53
N CYS A 183 7.14 26.05 -5.69
CA CYS A 183 6.91 25.04 -6.71
C CYS A 183 8.23 24.44 -7.23
N TYR A 184 9.23 25.29 -7.51
CA TYR A 184 10.56 24.83 -7.90
C TYR A 184 11.19 23.91 -6.85
N TRP A 185 11.22 24.33 -5.57
CA TRP A 185 11.76 23.53 -4.49
C TRP A 185 10.98 22.22 -4.30
N HIS A 186 9.66 22.30 -4.30
CA HIS A 186 8.75 21.19 -4.06
C HIS A 186 8.90 20.09 -5.11
N PHE A 187 8.81 20.44 -6.41
CA PHE A 187 8.97 19.46 -7.48
C PHE A 187 10.40 18.93 -7.58
N SER A 188 11.41 19.73 -7.22
CA SER A 188 12.79 19.25 -7.13
C SER A 188 12.98 18.17 -6.06
N ARG A 189 12.30 18.30 -4.91
CA ARG A 189 12.30 17.28 -3.85
C ARG A 189 11.63 15.99 -4.31
N ILE A 190 10.43 16.10 -4.91
CA ILE A 190 9.71 14.94 -5.45
C ILE A 190 10.56 14.25 -6.53
N ALA A 191 11.11 15.00 -7.47
CA ALA A 191 11.97 14.48 -8.53
C ALA A 191 13.18 13.73 -8.01
N ARG A 192 13.80 14.25 -6.94
CA ARG A 192 14.92 13.57 -6.28
C ARG A 192 14.49 12.20 -5.76
N VAL A 193 13.35 12.10 -5.07
CA VAL A 193 12.82 10.82 -4.58
C VAL A 193 12.56 9.87 -5.74
N LEU A 194 11.81 10.31 -6.75
CA LEU A 194 11.45 9.49 -7.92
C LEU A 194 12.64 9.03 -8.75
N ARG A 195 13.74 9.81 -8.76
CA ARG A 195 14.99 9.47 -9.45
C ARG A 195 15.85 8.53 -8.62
N THR A 196 16.04 8.80 -7.32
CA THR A 196 16.97 8.02 -6.50
C THR A 196 16.35 6.77 -5.91
N GLN A 197 15.02 6.73 -5.75
CA GLN A 197 14.29 5.63 -5.10
C GLN A 197 14.93 5.27 -3.76
N LYS A 198 15.10 6.32 -2.98
CA LYS A 198 15.62 6.29 -1.63
C LYS A 198 14.74 7.18 -0.79
N PRO A 199 14.35 6.74 0.42
CA PRO A 199 13.60 7.57 1.34
C PRO A 199 14.45 8.79 1.71
N LEU A 200 13.79 9.93 1.84
CA LEU A 200 14.37 11.19 2.32
C LEU A 200 14.67 11.13 3.81
N TYR A 201 13.81 10.43 4.56
CA TYR A 201 13.90 10.34 6.01
C TYR A 201 14.10 8.88 6.46
N ALA A 202 15.05 8.67 7.39
CA ALA A 202 15.21 7.39 8.05
C ALA A 202 14.11 7.22 9.10
N ARG A 203 13.07 6.46 8.77
CA ARG A 203 11.95 6.16 9.69
C ARG A 203 12.13 4.77 10.29
N ASP A 204 12.22 4.67 11.62
CA ASP A 204 12.17 3.37 12.30
C ASP A 204 10.71 2.95 12.51
N LEU A 205 10.06 2.52 11.43
CA LEU A 205 8.63 2.18 11.42
C LEU A 205 8.32 0.84 12.14
N LEU A 206 9.35 0.05 12.48
CA LEU A 206 9.20 -1.36 12.85
C LEU A 206 10.10 -1.77 14.03
N ALA A 207 10.52 -0.83 14.87
CA ALA A 207 11.31 -1.09 16.08
C ALA A 207 10.68 -2.21 16.95
N ASP A 208 9.35 -2.28 17.03
CA ASP A 208 8.62 -3.30 17.79
C ASP A 208 8.82 -4.73 17.25
N LYS A 209 9.18 -4.88 15.97
CA LYS A 209 9.31 -6.19 15.31
C LYS A 209 10.62 -6.90 15.66
N GLN A 210 11.64 -6.17 16.13
CA GLN A 210 12.85 -6.77 16.71
C GLN A 210 12.55 -7.58 17.99
N ARG A 211 11.36 -7.42 18.59
CA ARG A 211 10.95 -8.07 19.85
C ARG A 211 10.12 -9.35 19.71
N ARG A 212 10.00 -9.97 18.52
CA ARG A 212 9.18 -11.20 18.39
C ARG A 212 9.86 -12.44 18.95
N MET A 213 9.12 -13.16 19.78
CA MET A 213 9.52 -14.39 20.48
C MET A 213 9.88 -15.54 19.51
N PRO A 214 10.81 -16.44 19.89
CA PRO A 214 11.23 -17.55 19.04
C PRO A 214 10.07 -18.47 18.62
N LEU A 215 10.26 -19.24 17.54
CA LEU A 215 9.23 -20.11 16.96
C LEU A 215 8.66 -21.13 17.97
N LEU A 216 9.47 -21.59 18.92
CA LEU A 216 9.09 -22.57 19.93
C LEU A 216 8.01 -22.06 20.92
N PRO A 217 8.15 -20.88 21.56
CA PRO A 217 7.09 -20.34 22.40
C PRO A 217 5.80 -20.02 21.64
N ALA A 218 5.89 -19.61 20.36
CA ALA A 218 4.71 -19.44 19.52
C ALA A 218 4.02 -20.78 19.24
N LEU A 219 4.76 -21.82 18.86
CA LEU A 219 4.18 -23.16 18.65
C LEU A 219 3.52 -23.70 19.93
N LYS A 220 4.16 -23.51 21.08
CA LYS A 220 3.61 -23.89 22.40
C LYS A 220 2.33 -23.13 22.74
N SER A 221 2.20 -21.87 22.34
CA SER A 221 0.97 -21.09 22.56
C SER A 221 -0.16 -21.53 21.61
N TYR A 222 0.15 -21.89 20.36
CA TYR A 222 -0.84 -22.44 19.42
C TYR A 222 -1.34 -23.84 19.81
N LEU A 223 -0.47 -24.69 20.37
CA LEU A 223 -0.81 -26.00 20.95
C LEU A 223 -1.46 -25.93 22.34
N SER A 224 -1.63 -24.73 22.91
CA SER A 224 -2.31 -24.56 24.19
C SER A 224 -3.82 -24.71 24.04
N LEU A 225 -4.47 -25.37 25.00
CA LEU A 225 -5.94 -25.44 25.13
C LEU A 225 -6.62 -24.07 25.32
N LYS A 226 -5.84 -22.99 25.50
CA LYS A 226 -6.32 -21.61 25.53
C LYS A 226 -6.38 -20.96 24.15
N SER A 227 -5.79 -21.57 23.13
CA SER A 227 -5.76 -21.05 21.76
C SER A 227 -7.15 -21.10 21.11
N PRO A 228 -7.65 -19.99 20.55
CA PRO A 228 -8.91 -19.99 19.82
C PRO A 228 -8.86 -20.90 18.59
N ALA A 229 -7.69 -21.02 17.95
CA ALA A 229 -7.49 -21.91 16.80
C ALA A 229 -7.61 -23.39 17.17
N LEU A 230 -6.99 -23.82 18.27
CA LEU A 230 -7.06 -25.22 18.72
C LEU A 230 -8.48 -25.58 19.22
N ARG A 231 -9.15 -24.64 19.89
CA ARG A 231 -10.54 -24.82 20.34
C ARG A 231 -11.50 -24.97 19.16
N ASN A 232 -11.37 -24.12 18.14
CA ASN A 232 -12.19 -24.23 16.93
C ASN A 232 -11.90 -25.53 16.17
N ALA A 233 -10.62 -25.90 16.02
CA ALA A 233 -10.25 -27.17 15.39
C ALA A 233 -10.80 -28.38 16.17
N GLY A 234 -10.72 -28.35 17.50
CA GLY A 234 -11.31 -29.38 18.37
C GLY A 234 -12.83 -29.45 18.25
N ARG A 235 -13.52 -28.30 18.25
CA ARG A 235 -14.98 -28.22 18.06
C ARG A 235 -15.41 -28.83 16.74
N LEU A 236 -14.76 -28.44 15.64
CA LEU A 236 -14.98 -29.01 14.30
C LEU A 236 -14.73 -30.52 14.28
N SER A 237 -13.64 -30.99 14.89
CA SER A 237 -13.31 -32.42 14.98
C SER A 237 -14.40 -33.21 15.72
N VAL A 238 -14.91 -32.68 16.83
CA VAL A 238 -15.98 -33.33 17.61
C VAL A 238 -17.28 -33.33 16.82
N MET A 239 -17.68 -32.20 16.24
CA MET A 239 -18.91 -32.10 15.44
C MET A 239 -18.89 -33.04 14.24
N LEU A 240 -17.77 -33.11 13.51
CA LEU A 240 -17.61 -34.04 12.39
C LEU A 240 -17.61 -35.51 12.83
N SER A 241 -17.02 -35.83 13.98
CA SER A 241 -17.03 -37.19 14.53
C SER A 241 -18.44 -37.63 14.92
N VAL A 242 -19.21 -36.77 15.58
CA VAL A 242 -20.60 -37.04 15.97
C VAL A 242 -21.49 -37.18 14.73
N ALA A 243 -21.35 -36.29 13.75
CA ALA A 243 -22.07 -36.36 12.48
C ALA A 243 -21.77 -37.65 11.71
N SER A 244 -20.50 -38.07 11.69
CA SER A 244 -20.08 -39.34 11.09
C SER A 244 -20.70 -40.53 11.80
N LEU A 245 -20.67 -40.56 13.15
CA LEU A 245 -21.23 -41.63 13.96
C LEU A 245 -22.76 -41.75 13.78
N MET A 246 -23.48 -40.62 13.75
CA MET A 246 -24.91 -40.59 13.45
C MET A 246 -25.22 -41.12 12.05
N GLY A 247 -24.44 -40.70 11.05
CA GLY A 247 -24.61 -41.17 9.67
C GLY A 247 -24.43 -42.68 9.53
N THR A 248 -23.46 -43.25 10.27
CA THR A 248 -23.25 -44.71 10.30
C THR A 248 -24.31 -45.46 11.10
N ALA A 249 -24.74 -44.94 12.25
CA ALA A 249 -25.73 -45.60 13.11
C ALA A 249 -27.11 -45.69 12.44
N LEU A 250 -27.49 -44.66 11.68
CA LEU A 250 -28.79 -44.58 11.01
C LEU A 250 -28.83 -45.25 9.64
N HIS A 251 -27.74 -45.89 9.19
CA HIS A 251 -27.63 -46.53 7.86
C HIS A 251 -28.12 -45.64 6.70
N LEU A 252 -27.85 -44.33 6.78
CA LEU A 252 -28.35 -43.39 5.80
C LEU A 252 -27.60 -43.59 4.47
N PRO A 253 -28.30 -43.82 3.34
CA PRO A 253 -27.66 -43.79 2.04
C PRO A 253 -27.15 -42.36 1.80
N LYS A 254 -25.84 -42.21 1.59
CA LYS A 254 -25.16 -40.92 1.28
C LYS A 254 -25.07 -39.92 2.46
N SER A 255 -24.51 -40.35 3.60
CA SER A 255 -24.28 -39.50 4.79
C SER A 255 -23.33 -38.30 4.62
N TYR A 256 -22.66 -38.14 3.46
CA TYR A 256 -21.70 -37.04 3.21
C TYR A 256 -22.33 -35.65 3.25
N TRP A 257 -23.64 -35.52 3.01
CA TRP A 257 -24.33 -34.22 3.06
C TRP A 257 -24.37 -33.63 4.48
N ILE A 258 -24.44 -34.46 5.52
CA ILE A 258 -24.42 -34.04 6.93
C ILE A 258 -23.03 -33.51 7.31
N LEU A 259 -21.97 -34.15 6.81
CA LEU A 259 -20.60 -33.68 7.02
C LEU A 259 -20.35 -32.35 6.28
N MET A 260 -20.89 -32.22 5.06
CA MET A 260 -20.80 -30.98 4.29
C MET A 260 -21.52 -29.81 4.97
N THR A 261 -22.72 -30.01 5.50
CA THR A 261 -23.48 -28.95 6.18
C THR A 261 -22.80 -28.50 7.47
N VAL A 262 -22.24 -29.42 8.26
CA VAL A 262 -21.43 -29.07 9.43
C VAL A 262 -20.24 -28.21 9.04
N LEU A 263 -19.51 -28.57 7.98
CA LEU A 263 -18.31 -27.85 7.56
C LEU A 263 -18.61 -26.45 6.97
N LEU A 264 -19.80 -26.24 6.41
CA LEU A 264 -20.21 -24.98 5.77
C LEU A 264 -20.85 -23.98 6.73
N VAL A 265 -21.45 -24.46 7.83
CA VAL A 265 -22.19 -23.62 8.80
C VAL A 265 -21.33 -23.16 9.99
N THR A 266 -20.28 -23.90 10.35
CA THR A 266 -19.41 -23.62 11.52
C THR A 266 -18.18 -22.80 11.22
#